data_AF-A0A0J1D2K3-F1
#
_entry.id   AF-A0A0J1D2K3-F1
#
_cell.length_a   1.000
_cell.length_b   1.000
_cell.length_c   1.000
_cell.angle_alpha   90.00
_cell.angle_beta   90.00
_cell.angle_gamma   90.00
#
_symmetry.space_group_name_H-M   'P 1'
#
loop_
_entity.id
_entity.type
_entity.pdbx_description
1 polymer ?
#
loop_
_entity_poly.entity_id
_entity_poly.type
_entity_poly.pdbx_seq_one_letter_code
_entity_poly.pdbx_strand_id
1 'polypeptide(L)'
;MFKALIPAVVIAAALAAPSFVFAQNNGPVTRAQVRAELAQLERAGYNPTGDQTDYPLNIQAAERRVAAENSVAQSSYGSSVSGTSAGVNASGQ
;
A
#
# COMPACT_ATOMS: atom_id res chain seq x y z
N MET A 1 22.68 42.11 2.65
CA MET A 1 22.51 41.13 1.55
C MET A 1 21.49 40.03 1.88
N PHE A 2 20.45 40.30 2.69
CA PHE A 2 19.47 39.30 3.14
C PHE A 2 18.11 39.35 2.42
N LYS A 3 17.96 40.18 1.39
CA LYS A 3 16.67 40.34 0.66
C LYS A 3 16.40 39.21 -0.34
N ALA A 4 17.42 38.44 -0.74
CA ALA A 4 17.32 37.35 -1.71
C ALA A 4 17.29 35.95 -1.07
N LEU A 5 17.60 35.84 0.23
CA LEU A 5 17.62 34.54 0.93
C LEU A 5 16.21 34.00 1.19
N ILE A 6 15.27 34.88 1.56
CA ILE A 6 13.87 34.50 1.81
C ILE A 6 13.20 33.94 0.54
N PRO A 7 13.25 34.60 -0.63
CA PRO A 7 12.63 34.03 -1.84
C PRO A 7 13.32 32.74 -2.30
N ALA A 8 14.64 32.62 -2.14
CA ALA A 8 15.38 31.41 -2.52
C ALA A 8 14.97 30.19 -1.67
N VAL A 9 14.76 30.36 -0.36
CA VAL A 9 14.32 29.28 0.53
C VAL A 9 12.89 28.83 0.20
N VAL A 10 12.00 29.77 -0.15
CA VAL A 10 10.62 29.43 -0.55
C VAL A 10 10.58 28.64 -1.85
N ILE A 11 11.41 29.02 -2.85
CA ILE A 11 11.50 28.29 -4.12
C ILE A 11 12.10 26.89 -3.93
N ALA A 12 13.14 26.75 -3.10
CA ALA A 12 13.75 25.46 -2.79
C ALA A 12 12.78 24.53 -2.04
N ALA A 13 11.98 25.06 -1.11
CA ALA A 13 10.97 24.29 -0.39
C ALA A 13 9.83 23.81 -1.31
N ALA A 14 9.46 24.58 -2.34
CA ALA A 14 8.46 24.17 -3.32
C ALA A 14 8.92 23.00 -4.20
N LEU A 15 10.22 22.89 -4.50
CA LEU A 15 10.80 21.76 -5.25
C LEU A 15 10.95 20.48 -4.40
N ALA A 16 10.90 20.60 -3.08
CA ALA A 16 10.95 19.47 -2.14
C ALA A 16 9.56 18.95 -1.76
N ALA A 17 8.49 19.48 -2.37
CA ALA A 17 7.15 18.96 -2.19
C ALA A 17 7.10 17.49 -2.68
N PRO A 18 6.62 16.54 -1.87
CA PRO A 18 6.45 15.17 -2.33
C PRO A 18 5.41 15.16 -3.47
N SER A 19 5.86 14.94 -4.71
CA SER A 19 4.98 14.73 -5.86
C SER A 19 4.44 13.29 -5.85
N PHE A 20 3.74 12.90 -4.78
CA PHE A 20 3.00 11.65 -4.74
C PHE A 20 1.54 11.89 -5.14
N VAL A 21 1.31 12.54 -6.27
CA VAL A 21 0.00 12.45 -6.94
C VAL A 21 0.05 11.25 -7.87
N PHE A 22 0.16 10.06 -7.27
CA PHE A 22 -0.26 8.86 -7.96
C PHE A 22 -1.78 8.86 -7.94
N ALA A 23 -2.39 9.51 -8.93
CA ALA A 23 -3.63 8.99 -9.47
C ALA A 23 -3.24 7.69 -10.17
N GLN A 24 -2.97 6.63 -9.38
CA GLN A 24 -2.84 5.30 -9.94
C GLN A 24 -4.13 5.09 -10.72
N ASN A 25 -4.03 5.07 -12.04
CA ASN A 25 -5.16 4.82 -12.91
C ASN A 25 -5.44 3.33 -12.78
N ASN A 26 -5.93 2.92 -11.61
CA ASN A 26 -6.55 1.63 -11.37
C ASN A 26 -7.79 1.65 -12.25
N GLY A 27 -7.61 1.24 -13.50
CA GLY A 27 -8.69 1.13 -14.47
C GLY A 27 -9.88 0.40 -13.83
N PRO A 28 -11.10 0.64 -14.33
CA PRO A 28 -12.32 0.19 -13.68
C PRO A 28 -12.21 -1.28 -13.29
N VAL A 29 -12.36 -1.54 -11.98
CA VAL A 29 -12.30 -2.90 -11.44
C VAL A 29 -13.35 -3.72 -12.14
N THR A 30 -12.96 -4.87 -12.69
CA THR A 30 -13.91 -5.69 -13.43
C THR A 30 -14.88 -6.36 -12.46
N ARG A 31 -16.12 -6.62 -12.88
CA ARG A 31 -17.08 -7.37 -12.04
C ARG A 31 -16.55 -8.74 -11.63
N ALA A 32 -15.75 -9.36 -12.49
CA ALA A 32 -15.09 -10.63 -12.19
C ALA A 32 -14.08 -10.48 -11.04
N GLN A 33 -13.31 -9.41 -11.04
CA GLN A 33 -12.31 -9.12 -10.01
C GLN A 33 -12.96 -8.81 -8.66
N VAL A 34 -13.99 -7.96 -8.64
CA VAL A 34 -14.76 -7.67 -7.39
C VAL A 34 -15.36 -8.94 -6.78
N ARG A 35 -15.90 -9.85 -7.62
CA ARG A 35 -16.41 -11.14 -7.14
C ARG A 35 -15.32 -12.04 -6.59
N ALA A 36 -14.14 -12.04 -7.22
CA ALA A 36 -13.00 -12.81 -6.74
C ALA A 36 -12.45 -12.27 -5.41
N GLU A 37 -12.46 -10.94 -5.22
CA GLU A 37 -12.09 -10.29 -3.96
C GLU A 37 -13.09 -10.58 -2.84
N LEU A 38 -14.39 -10.44 -3.12
CA LEU A 38 -15.46 -10.81 -2.17
C LEU A 38 -15.34 -12.28 -1.75
N ALA A 39 -15.15 -13.19 -2.70
CA ALA A 39 -15.00 -14.61 -2.38
C ALA A 39 -13.77 -14.90 -1.51
N GLN A 40 -12.70 -14.11 -1.61
CA GLN A 40 -11.53 -14.22 -0.72
C GLN A 40 -11.85 -13.68 0.68
N LEU A 41 -12.49 -12.52 0.77
CA LEU A 41 -12.90 -11.94 2.04
C LEU A 41 -13.89 -12.86 2.77
N GLU A 42 -14.84 -13.48 2.05
CA GLU A 42 -15.78 -14.46 2.61
C GLU A 42 -15.07 -15.69 3.18
N ARG A 43 -14.05 -16.21 2.49
CA ARG A 43 -13.19 -17.29 3.03
C ARG A 43 -12.42 -16.85 4.27
N ALA A 44 -12.01 -15.59 4.33
CA ALA A 44 -11.38 -14.98 5.49
C ALA A 44 -12.37 -14.66 6.63
N GLY A 45 -13.66 -14.97 6.47
CA GLY A 45 -14.71 -14.83 7.49
C GLY A 45 -15.46 -13.50 7.45
N TYR A 46 -15.35 -12.71 6.37
CA TYR A 46 -16.17 -11.51 6.17
C TYR A 46 -17.55 -11.88 5.64
N ASN A 47 -18.62 -11.33 6.21
CA ASN A 47 -19.97 -11.49 5.70
C ASN A 47 -20.57 -10.12 5.33
N PRO A 48 -20.69 -9.77 4.02
CA PRO A 48 -21.21 -8.49 3.59
C PRO A 48 -22.71 -8.31 3.83
N THR A 49 -23.48 -9.40 3.95
CA THR A 49 -24.92 -9.39 4.24
C THR A 49 -25.24 -9.61 5.73
N GLY A 50 -24.20 -9.81 6.54
CA GLY A 50 -24.29 -10.00 7.99
C GLY A 50 -24.42 -8.69 8.76
N ASP A 51 -24.20 -8.78 10.07
CA ASP A 51 -24.26 -7.63 10.97
C ASP A 51 -23.15 -6.61 10.66
N GLN A 52 -23.54 -5.35 10.48
CA GLN A 52 -22.65 -4.24 10.11
C GLN A 52 -22.30 -3.33 11.30
N THR A 53 -22.64 -3.72 12.54
CA THR A 53 -22.37 -2.91 13.74
C THR A 53 -20.88 -2.59 13.90
N ASP A 54 -20.01 -3.54 13.54
CA ASP A 54 -18.55 -3.40 13.57
C ASP A 54 -17.96 -2.92 12.24
N TYR A 55 -18.75 -2.32 11.33
CA TYR A 55 -18.19 -1.72 10.12
C TYR A 55 -17.42 -0.43 10.47
N PRO A 56 -16.16 -0.24 10.00
CA PRO A 56 -15.41 -1.05 9.04
C PRO A 56 -14.35 -1.98 9.65
N LEU A 57 -14.38 -2.28 10.95
CA LEU A 57 -13.40 -3.15 11.61
C LEU A 57 -13.43 -4.58 11.08
N ASN A 58 -14.62 -5.11 10.80
CA ASN A 58 -14.81 -6.47 10.29
C ASN A 58 -14.16 -6.69 8.91
N ILE A 59 -14.32 -5.77 7.97
CA ILE A 59 -13.73 -5.85 6.63
C ILE A 59 -12.20 -5.71 6.69
N GLN A 60 -11.67 -4.78 7.49
CA GLN A 60 -10.22 -4.62 7.67
C GLN A 60 -9.57 -5.85 8.34
N ALA A 61 -10.26 -6.51 9.26
CA ALA A 61 -9.78 -7.74 9.86
C ALA A 61 -9.68 -8.87 8.82
N ALA A 62 -10.67 -8.98 7.92
CA ALA A 62 -10.64 -9.94 6.83
C ALA A 62 -9.55 -9.62 5.79
N GLU A 63 -9.38 -8.34 5.42
CA GLU A 63 -8.30 -7.90 4.51
C GLU A 63 -6.92 -8.26 5.06
N ARG A 64 -6.68 -8.07 6.36
CA ARG A 64 -5.41 -8.48 7.00
C ARG A 64 -5.16 -9.99 6.92
N ARG A 65 -6.20 -10.81 7.05
CA ARG A 65 -6.10 -12.27 6.90
C ARG A 65 -5.74 -12.63 5.46
N VAL A 66 -6.45 -12.07 4.48
CA VAL A 66 -6.16 -12.27 3.04
C VAL A 66 -4.74 -11.83 2.69
N ALA A 67 -4.28 -10.69 3.22
CA ALA A 67 -2.92 -10.20 2.99
C ALA A 67 -1.86 -11.14 3.59
N ALA A 68 -2.11 -11.71 4.78
CA ALA A 68 -1.24 -12.70 5.39
C ALA A 68 -1.19 -14.00 4.57
N GLU A 69 -2.34 -14.50 4.12
CA GLU A 69 -2.45 -15.67 3.24
C GLU A 69 -1.69 -15.46 1.92
N ASN A 70 -1.85 -14.30 1.29
CA ASN A 70 -1.16 -13.98 0.04
C ASN A 70 0.35 -13.83 0.25
N SER A 71 0.78 -13.27 1.39
CA SER A 71 2.19 -13.18 1.76
C SER A 71 2.83 -14.56 1.95
N VAL A 72 2.10 -15.50 2.59
CA VAL A 72 2.55 -16.88 2.74
C VAL A 72 2.60 -17.60 1.39
N ALA A 73 1.60 -17.41 0.52
CA ALA A 73 1.59 -17.97 -0.82
C ALA A 73 2.77 -17.44 -1.66
N GLN A 74 3.06 -16.14 -1.59
CA GLN A 74 4.18 -15.50 -2.29
C GLN A 74 5.54 -15.96 -1.74
N SER A 75 5.65 -16.18 -0.42
CA SER A 75 6.85 -16.75 0.19
C SER A 75 7.04 -18.24 -0.13
N SER A 76 5.95 -18.99 -0.31
CA SER A 76 5.97 -20.43 -0.58
C SER A 76 6.25 -20.75 -2.06
N TYR A 77 5.98 -19.83 -2.99
CA TYR A 77 6.21 -20.00 -4.43
C TYR A 77 7.62 -19.67 -4.91
N GLY A 78 8.53 -19.33 -4.00
CA GLY A 78 9.96 -19.15 -4.28
C GLY A 78 10.41 -17.71 -4.07
N SER A 79 11.23 -17.50 -3.05
CA SER A 79 12.15 -16.37 -2.98
C SER A 79 13.24 -16.53 -4.05
N SER A 80 12.87 -16.38 -5.32
CA SER A 80 13.81 -16.13 -6.41
C SER A 80 13.87 -14.62 -6.68
N VAL A 81 14.20 -13.84 -5.64
CA VAL A 81 14.83 -12.54 -5.82
C VAL A 81 16.14 -12.51 -5.03
N SER A 82 17.01 -13.46 -5.37
CA SER A 82 18.44 -13.21 -5.26
C SER A 82 18.80 -12.06 -6.20
N GLY A 83 19.01 -10.88 -5.64
CA GLY A 83 19.71 -9.77 -6.27
C GLY A 83 18.83 -8.67 -6.87
N THR A 84 18.65 -7.58 -6.13
CA THR A 84 19.07 -6.23 -6.55
C THR A 84 18.99 -5.29 -5.33
N SER A 85 20.18 -5.00 -4.78
CA SER A 85 20.55 -3.89 -3.90
C SER A 85 19.62 -3.55 -2.72
N ALA A 86 19.69 -4.35 -1.66
CA ALA A 86 19.65 -3.80 -0.32
C ALA A 86 20.87 -2.87 -0.17
N GLY A 87 20.61 -1.58 0.04
CA GLY A 87 21.64 -0.56 0.24
C GLY A 87 22.51 -0.92 1.44
N VAL A 88 23.71 -1.42 1.15
CA VAL A 88 24.83 -1.50 2.09
C VAL A 88 25.36 -0.07 2.25
N ASN A 89 25.08 0.60 3.36
CA ASN A 89 25.83 0.44 4.60
C ASN A 89 25.46 1.53 5.59
N ALA A 90 25.18 1.12 6.82
CA ALA A 90 25.32 1.97 7.98
C ALA A 90 26.81 2.30 8.18
N SER A 91 27.12 3.55 8.50
CA SER A 91 28.25 3.84 9.38
C SER A 91 27.93 5.11 10.15
N GLY A 92 27.41 4.91 11.36
CA GLY A 92 27.72 5.83 12.44
C GLY A 92 29.13 5.53 12.91
N GLN A 93 29.94 6.59 13.02
CA GLN A 93 30.94 6.92 14.04
C GLN A 93 31.43 8.35 13.75
#